data_AF-A0A178LVE7-F1
#
_entry.id   AF-A0A178LVE7-F1
#
_cell.length_a   1.000
_cell.length_b   1.000
_cell.length_c   1.000
_cell.angle_alpha   90.00
_cell.angle_beta   90.00
_cell.angle_gamma   90.00
#
_symmetry.space_group_name_H-M   'P 1'
#
loop_
_entity.id
_entity.type
_entity.pdbx_description
1 polymer ?
#
loop_
_entity_poly.entity_id
_entity_poly.type
_entity_poly.pdbx_seq_one_letter_code
_entity_poly.pdbx_strand_id
1 'polypeptide(L)'
;MATVTLHLPDEIYRRLHAEALRRGQPVETVATELLSAQLPAAPLSEREQVTAILRAAGLLTELSPEEKERAAQSTLTLEEARAILDRAGGKPLSEVILEMRGPKE
;
A
#
# COMPACT_ATOMS: atom_id res chain seq x y z
N MET A 1 6.82 -9.02 -14.79
CA MET A 1 6.19 -8.31 -15.92
C MET A 1 5.29 -9.30 -16.64
N ALA A 2 4.04 -8.95 -16.91
CA ALA A 2 3.12 -9.78 -17.68
C ALA A 2 2.90 -9.12 -19.04
N THR A 3 2.90 -9.90 -20.12
CA THR A 3 2.65 -9.42 -21.49
C THR A 3 1.28 -9.87 -21.94
N VAL A 4 0.45 -8.94 -22.40
CA VAL A 4 -0.87 -9.22 -22.98
C VAL A 4 -0.87 -8.71 -24.42
N THR A 5 -1.23 -9.58 -25.37
CA THR A 5 -1.41 -9.22 -26.78
C THR A 5 -2.90 -9.04 -27.06
N LEU A 6 -3.28 -7.85 -27.54
CA LEU A 6 -4.67 -7.53 -27.89
C LEU A 6 -4.82 -7.52 -29.42
N HIS A 7 -5.91 -8.11 -29.92
CA HIS A 7 -6.33 -7.94 -31.30
C HIS A 7 -7.51 -6.96 -31.32
N LEU A 8 -7.25 -5.76 -31.83
CA LEU A 8 -8.22 -4.68 -31.88
C LEU A 8 -8.82 -4.60 -33.29
N PRO A 9 -10.13 -4.34 -33.44
CA PRO A 9 -10.69 -3.95 -34.72
C PRO A 9 -10.00 -2.69 -35.26
N ASP A 10 -9.80 -2.61 -36.57
CA ASP A 10 -9.07 -1.51 -37.23
C ASP A 10 -9.58 -0.11 -36.87
N GLU A 11 -10.89 0.02 -36.65
CA GLU A 11 -11.50 1.27 -36.22
C GLU A 11 -11.00 1.70 -34.83
N ILE A 12 -10.95 0.76 -33.89
CA ILE A 12 -10.53 1.02 -32.51
C ILE A 12 -9.04 1.34 -32.48
N TYR A 13 -8.23 0.60 -33.23
CA TYR A 13 -6.80 0.89 -33.33
C TYR A 13 -6.55 2.28 -33.91
N ARG A 14 -7.25 2.68 -34.99
CA ARG A 14 -7.11 4.02 -35.57
C ARG A 14 -7.47 5.13 -34.60
N ARG A 15 -8.56 4.96 -33.83
CA ARG A 15 -8.96 5.94 -32.81
C ARG A 15 -7.92 6.06 -31.70
N LEU A 16 -7.38 4.94 -31.24
CA LEU A 16 -6.31 4.92 -30.23
C LEU A 16 -5.01 5.56 -30.77
N HIS A 17 -4.65 5.29 -32.02
CA HIS A 17 -3.48 5.89 -32.65
C HIS A 17 -3.63 7.41 -32.82
N ALA A 18 -4.80 7.89 -33.24
CA ALA A 18 -5.10 9.32 -33.32
C ALA A 18 -5.03 10.00 -31.94
N GLU A 19 -5.52 9.33 -30.89
CA GLU A 19 -5.42 9.79 -29.51
C GLU A 19 -3.96 9.93 -29.06
N ALA A 20 -3.14 8.92 -29.36
CA ALA A 20 -1.71 8.90 -29.04
C ALA A 20 -0.96 10.05 -29.72
N LEU A 21 -1.21 10.27 -31.02
CA LEU A 21 -0.66 11.41 -31.76
C LEU A 21 -1.07 12.74 -31.14
N ARG A 22 -2.34 12.89 -30.76
CA ARG A 22 -2.84 14.12 -30.14
C ARG A 22 -2.21 14.40 -28.77
N ARG A 23 -1.87 13.36 -28.01
CA ARG A 23 -1.19 13.48 -26.71
C ARG A 23 0.34 13.55 -26.81
N GLY A 24 0.91 13.28 -27.99
CA GLY A 24 2.36 13.17 -28.17
C GLY A 24 2.97 11.99 -27.40
N GLN A 25 2.19 10.93 -27.17
CA GLN A 25 2.59 9.76 -26.39
C GLN A 25 2.59 8.49 -27.26
N PRO A 26 3.35 7.45 -26.89
CA PRO A 26 3.26 6.13 -27.53
C PRO A 26 1.86 5.51 -27.35
N VAL A 27 1.45 4.69 -28.32
CA VAL A 27 0.11 4.07 -28.34
C VAL A 27 -0.09 3.13 -27.16
N GLU A 28 0.99 2.50 -26.68
CA GLU A 28 1.03 1.58 -25.55
C GLU A 28 0.77 2.30 -24.23
N THR A 29 1.32 3.52 -24.07
CA THR A 29 1.11 4.35 -22.88
C THR A 29 -0.36 4.75 -22.79
N VAL A 30 -0.93 5.24 -23.90
CA VAL A 30 -2.35 5.63 -23.95
C VAL A 30 -3.26 4.42 -23.73
N ALA A 31 -2.94 3.26 -24.31
CA ALA A 31 -3.68 2.03 -24.07
C ALA A 31 -3.67 1.63 -22.59
N THR A 32 -2.50 1.71 -21.93
CA THR A 32 -2.32 1.36 -20.52
C THR A 32 -3.11 2.31 -19.62
N GLU A 33 -3.06 3.62 -19.89
CA GLU A 33 -3.83 4.62 -19.14
C GLU A 33 -5.33 4.39 -19.27
N LEU A 34 -5.83 4.14 -20.49
CA LEU A 34 -7.25 3.88 -20.72
C LEU A 34 -7.72 2.59 -20.07
N LEU A 35 -6.92 1.52 -20.13
CA LEU A 35 -7.23 0.26 -19.44
C LEU A 35 -7.23 0.46 -17.92
N SER A 36 -6.25 1.18 -17.38
CA SER A 36 -6.16 1.44 -15.93
C SER A 36 -7.31 2.30 -15.42
N ALA A 37 -7.79 3.25 -16.22
CA ALA A 37 -8.92 4.11 -15.87
C ALA A 37 -10.27 3.35 -15.85
N GLN A 38 -10.40 2.29 -16.65
CA GLN A 38 -11.65 1.53 -16.79
C GLN A 38 -11.69 0.26 -15.94
N LEU A 39 -10.53 -0.27 -15.56
CA LEU A 39 -10.45 -1.38 -14.64
C LEU A 39 -10.79 -0.88 -13.23
N PRO A 40 -11.67 -1.58 -12.49
CA PRO A 40 -11.90 -1.24 -11.09
C PRO A 40 -10.57 -1.34 -10.37
N ALA A 41 -10.30 -0.37 -9.49
CA ALA A 41 -9.15 -0.44 -8.60
C ALA A 41 -9.17 -1.82 -7.92
N ALA A 42 -8.03 -2.50 -7.92
CA ALA A 42 -7.92 -3.80 -7.27
C ALA A 42 -8.53 -3.68 -5.87
N PRO A 43 -9.39 -4.64 -5.46
CA PRO A 43 -9.95 -4.61 -4.12
C PRO A 43 -8.76 -4.56 -3.16
N LEU A 44 -8.71 -3.49 -2.37
CA LEU A 44 -7.71 -3.34 -1.32
C LEU A 44 -7.70 -4.65 -0.52
N SER A 45 -6.52 -5.19 -0.27
CA SER A 45 -6.41 -6.27 0.70
C SER A 45 -7.04 -5.82 2.01
N GLU A 46 -7.57 -6.76 2.80
CA GLU A 46 -8.19 -6.44 4.09
C GLU A 46 -7.27 -5.57 4.97
N ARG A 47 -5.95 -5.81 4.90
CA ARG A 47 -4.93 -4.99 5.55
C ARG A 47 -4.92 -3.54 5.05
N GLU A 48 -4.96 -3.33 3.73
CA GLU A 48 -4.97 -1.99 3.15
C GLU A 48 -6.28 -1.26 3.45
N GLN A 49 -7.40 -1.98 3.48
CA GLN A 49 -8.70 -1.42 3.84
C GLN A 49 -8.75 -0.98 5.31
N VAL A 50 -8.27 -1.83 6.22
CA VAL A 50 -8.14 -1.49 7.65
C VAL A 50 -7.20 -0.30 7.85
N THR A 51 -6.08 -0.28 7.13
CA THR A 51 -5.12 0.84 7.17
C THR A 51 -5.76 2.14 6.70
N ALA A 52 -6.55 2.11 5.62
CA ALA A 52 -7.26 3.27 5.10
C ALA A 52 -8.31 3.79 6.10
N ILE A 53 -9.10 2.89 6.70
CA ILE A 53 -10.12 3.25 7.72
C ILE A 53 -9.46 3.88 8.94
N LEU A 54 -8.40 3.27 9.47
CA LEU A 54 -7.69 3.77 10.64
C LEU A 54 -7.00 5.12 10.37
N ARG A 55 -6.47 5.34 9.16
CA ARG A 55 -5.91 6.64 8.75
C ARG A 55 -7.02 7.70 8.63
N ALA A 56 -8.15 7.37 8.03
CA ALA A 56 -9.30 8.27 7.91
C ALA A 56 -9.89 8.64 9.29
N ALA A 57 -9.85 7.72 10.25
CA ALA A 57 -10.24 7.95 11.63
C ALA A 57 -9.20 8.73 12.47
N GLY A 58 -8.03 9.07 11.90
CA GLY A 58 -6.93 9.71 12.62
C GLY A 58 -6.22 8.81 13.64
N LEU A 59 -6.49 7.50 13.61
CA LEU A 59 -5.91 6.50 14.52
C LEU A 59 -4.59 5.93 14.01
N LEU A 60 -4.29 6.13 12.71
CA LEU A 60 -2.98 5.89 12.12
C LEU A 60 -2.36 7.23 11.76
N THR A 61 -1.34 7.61 12.52
CA THR A 61 -0.50 8.77 12.21
C THR A 61 0.74 8.29 11.45
N GLU A 62 1.21 9.09 10.52
CA GLU A 62 2.55 8.86 9.97
C GLU A 62 3.59 9.39 10.94
N LEU A 63 4.75 8.72 11.00
CA LEU A 63 5.88 9.22 11.75
C LEU A 63 6.30 10.59 11.18
N SER A 64 6.48 11.56 12.07
CA SER A 64 7.04 12.87 11.72
C SER A 64 8.46 12.72 11.14
N PRO A 65 8.99 13.73 10.43
CA PRO A 65 10.37 13.69 9.95
C PRO A 65 11.39 13.39 11.06
N GLU A 66 11.19 13.99 12.24
CA GLU A 66 12.05 13.81 13.42
C GLU A 66 11.90 12.41 14.04
N GLU A 67 10.71 11.82 13.98
CA GLU A 67 10.46 10.44 14.42
C GLU A 67 11.05 9.42 13.44
N LYS A 68 10.96 9.69 12.13
CA LYS A 68 11.60 8.89 11.09
C LYS A 68 13.12 8.90 11.24
N GLU A 69 13.70 10.07 11.53
CA GLU A 69 15.14 10.19 11.75
C GLU A 69 15.59 9.44 13.01
N ARG A 70 14.85 9.56 14.12
CA ARG A 70 15.10 8.76 15.34
C ARG A 70 14.94 7.25 15.12
N ALA A 71 13.94 6.84 14.34
CA ALA A 71 13.74 5.44 13.98
C ALA A 71 14.88 4.92 13.09
N ALA A 72 15.37 5.72 12.13
CA ALA A 72 16.49 5.36 11.27
C ALA A 72 17.82 5.24 12.04
N GLN A 73 17.97 6.00 13.14
CA GLN A 73 19.09 5.90 14.06
C GLN A 73 18.97 4.75 15.07
N SER A 74 17.80 4.09 15.15
CA SER A 74 17.64 2.90 15.99
C SER A 74 18.36 1.71 15.34
N THR A 75 19.47 1.30 15.95
CA THR A 75 20.26 0.14 15.53
C THR A 75 19.70 -1.19 16.03
N LEU A 76 18.64 -1.13 16.84
CA LEU A 76 18.03 -2.31 17.44
C LEU A 76 17.22 -3.06 16.38
N THR A 77 17.62 -4.30 16.11
CA THR A 77 16.83 -5.15 15.21
C THR A 77 15.52 -5.58 15.88
N LEU A 78 14.52 -5.93 15.07
CA LEU A 78 13.23 -6.41 15.58
C LEU A 78 13.40 -7.65 16.47
N GLU A 79 14.35 -8.52 16.14
CA GLU A 79 14.66 -9.73 16.90
C GLU A 79 15.31 -9.42 18.24
N GLU A 80 16.24 -8.45 18.29
CA GLU A 80 16.84 -7.98 19.54
C GLU A 80 15.84 -7.26 20.43
N ALA A 81 14.97 -6.42 19.84
CA ALA A 81 13.87 -5.79 20.56
C ALA A 81 12.95 -6.83 21.18
N ARG A 82 12.64 -7.89 20.43
CA ARG A 82 11.83 -9.01 20.91
C ARG A 82 12.54 -9.76 22.05
N ALA A 83 13.81 -10.08 21.88
CA ALA A 83 14.60 -10.76 22.91
C ALA A 83 14.76 -9.94 24.20
N ILE A 84 14.86 -8.61 24.10
CA ILE A 84 14.89 -7.71 25.28
C ILE A 84 13.54 -7.72 25.99
N LEU A 85 12.44 -7.58 25.24
CA LEU A 85 11.08 -7.61 25.78
C LEU A 85 10.75 -8.96 26.43
N ASP A 86 11.21 -10.06 25.84
CA ASP A 86 11.04 -11.41 26.38
C ASP A 86 11.96 -11.66 27.60
N ARG A 87 13.13 -11.00 27.70
CA ARG A 87 14.06 -11.10 28.85
C ARG A 87 13.66 -10.31 30.09
N ALA A 88 12.81 -9.29 29.95
CA ALA A 88 12.50 -8.36 31.04
C ALA A 88 11.71 -9.00 32.21
N GLY A 89 11.44 -10.31 32.20
CA GLY A 89 10.78 -11.03 33.28
C GLY A 89 9.34 -10.58 33.56
N GLY A 90 8.79 -9.73 32.71
CA GLY A 90 7.42 -9.23 32.75
C GLY A 90 6.53 -9.94 31.73
N LYS A 91 5.23 -9.66 31.79
CA LYS A 91 4.28 -10.18 30.80
C LYS A 91 4.70 -9.74 29.39
N PRO A 92 4.65 -10.62 28.38
CA PRO A 92 4.91 -10.27 26.99
C PRO A 92 4.11 -9.02 26.60
N LEU A 93 4.70 -8.15 25.76
CA LEU A 93 4.05 -6.92 25.31
C LEU A 93 2.66 -7.17 24.69
N SER A 94 2.48 -8.33 24.05
CA SER A 94 1.18 -8.78 23.52
C SER A 94 0.13 -8.98 24.61
N GLU A 95 0.49 -9.49 25.78
CA GLU A 95 -0.43 -9.66 26.91
C GLU A 95 -0.78 -8.33 27.56
N VAL A 96 0.20 -7.42 27.70
CA VAL A 96 -0.04 -6.07 28.21
C VAL A 96 -1.02 -5.32 27.31
N ILE A 97 -0.87 -5.43 25.99
CA ILE A 97 -1.79 -4.82 25.02
C ILE A 97 -3.19 -5.47 25.09
N LEU A 98 -3.28 -6.78 25.31
CA LEU A 98 -4.57 -7.47 25.49
C LEU A 98 -5.27 -7.06 26.79
N GLU A 99 -4.55 -6.90 27.89
CA GLU A 99 -5.09 -6.41 29.16
C GLU A 99 -5.54 -4.95 29.04
N MET A 100 -4.75 -4.09 28.38
CA MET A 100 -5.11 -2.69 28.14
C MET A 100 -6.29 -2.53 27.18
N ARG A 101 -6.47 -3.45 26.23
CA ARG A 101 -7.59 -3.43 25.28
C ARG A 101 -8.95 -3.66 25.94
N GLY A 102 -8.99 -4.29 27.13
CA GLY A 102 -10.24 -4.70 27.76
C GLY A 102 -10.94 -5.83 26.98
N PRO A 103 -12.03 -6.39 27.53
CA PRO A 103 -12.78 -7.46 26.88
C PRO A 103 -13.35 -6.98 25.53
N LYS A 104 -13.22 -7.81 24.49
CA LYS A 104 -13.94 -7.61 23.25
C LYS A 104 -15.41 -7.97 23.50
N GLU A 105 -16.28 -6.97 23.50
CA GLU A 105 -17.71 -7.19 23.25
C GLU A 105 -17.95 -7.57 21.78
#